data_AF-A0A929D3U4-F1
#
_entry.id   AF-A0A929D3U4-F1
#
_cell.length_a   1.000
_cell.length_b   1.000
_cell.length_c   1.000
_cell.angle_alpha   90.00
_cell.angle_beta   90.00
_cell.angle_gamma   90.00
#
_symmetry.space_group_name_H-M   'P 1'
#
loop_
_entity.id
_entity.type
_entity.pdbx_description
1 polymer ?
#
loop_
_entity_poly.entity_id
_entity_poly.type
_entity_poly.pdbx_seq_one_letter_code
_entity_poly.pdbx_strand_id
1 'polypeptide(L)' 'GYAEVGSDKVTILAETAELSKDIDVERANRALANAQETLKGLSPDDKKYSDTESAIERATVRLETAKK' A
#
# COMPACT_ATOMS: atom_id res chain seq x y z
N GLY A 1 -8.81 5.47 3.90
CA GLY A 1 -9.55 6.47 3.10
C GLY A 1 -11.03 6.37 3.41
N TYR A 2 -11.84 7.25 2.83
CA TYR A 2 -13.30 7.26 2.96
C TYR A 2 -13.94 7.36 1.58
N ALA A 3 -15.09 6.73 1.41
CA ALA A 3 -15.87 6.75 0.18
C ALA A 3 -17.24 7.36 0.47
N GLU A 4 -17.60 8.36 -0.31
CA GLU A 4 -18.92 8.98 -0.31
C GLU A 4 -19.63 8.59 -1.61
N VAL A 5 -20.81 7.98 -1.47
CA VAL A 5 -21.60 7.46 -2.58
C VAL A 5 -22.87 8.29 -2.67
N GLY A 6 -22.95 9.14 -3.69
CA GLY A 6 -24.15 9.85 -4.08
C GLY A 6 -24.97 9.08 -5.12
N SER A 7 -26.14 9.60 -5.46
CA SER A 7 -27.03 9.00 -6.47
C SER A 7 -26.45 9.04 -7.89
N ASP A 8 -25.57 10.00 -8.19
CA ASP A 8 -24.99 10.25 -9.51
C ASP A 8 -23.45 10.18 -9.55
N LYS A 9 -22.78 10.31 -8.40
CA LYS A 9 -21.32 10.35 -8.31
C LYS A 9 -20.80 9.56 -7.10
N VAL A 10 -19.59 9.01 -7.25
CA VAL A 10 -18.84 8.40 -6.16
C VAL A 10 -17.55 9.17 -5.97
N THR A 11 -17.29 9.61 -4.74
CA THR A 11 -16.05 10.32 -4.38
C THR A 11 -15.26 9.47 -3.40
N ILE A 12 -14.01 9.16 -3.73
CA ILE A 12 -13.10 8.44 -2.85
C ILE A 12 -12.00 9.39 -2.42
N LEU A 13 -11.84 9.53 -1.11
CA LEU A 13 -10.80 10.32 -0.49
C LEU A 13 -9.80 9.37 0.16
N ALA A 14 -8.58 9.40 -0.35
CA ALA A 14 -7.49 8.55 0.10
C ALA A 14 -6.29 9.41 0.47
N GLU A 15 -5.44 8.88 1.34
CA GLU A 15 -4.18 9.52 1.70
C GLU A 15 -3.23 9.61 0.50
N THR A 16 -3.25 8.59 -0.37
CA THR A 16 -2.52 8.59 -1.64
C THR A 16 -3.38 7.94 -2.73
N ALA A 17 -3.24 8.44 -3.96
CA ALA A 17 -3.87 7.87 -5.15
C ALA A 17 -2.87 7.98 -6.31
N GLU A 18 -2.55 6.86 -6.94
CA GLU A 18 -1.54 6.73 -7.98
C GLU A 18 -2.19 6.07 -9.21
N LEU A 19 -1.89 6.56 -10.43
CA LEU A 19 -2.29 5.88 -11.67
C LEU A 19 -1.26 4.78 -11.98
N SER A 20 -1.68 3.67 -12.61
CA SER A 20 -0.78 2.54 -12.90
C SER A 20 0.50 2.94 -13.63
N LYS A 21 0.38 3.83 -14.62
CA LYS A 21 1.50 4.37 -15.41
C LYS A 21 2.50 5.22 -14.61
N ASP A 22 2.09 5.76 -13.46
CA ASP A 22 2.91 6.62 -12.61
C ASP A 22 3.58 5.83 -11.47
N ILE A 23 3.30 4.52 -11.36
CA ILE A 23 3.89 3.66 -10.33
C ILE A 23 5.33 3.31 -10.71
N ASP A 24 6.27 3.73 -9.87
CA ASP A 24 7.66 3.26 -9.93
C ASP A 24 7.77 1.84 -9.37
N VAL A 25 7.85 0.87 -10.29
CA VAL A 25 7.92 -0.56 -9.99
C VAL A 25 9.19 -0.92 -9.21
N GLU A 26 10.34 -0.32 -9.52
CA GLU A 26 11.58 -0.64 -8.82
C GLU A 26 11.52 -0.17 -7.37
N ARG A 27 11.02 1.05 -7.16
CA ARG A 27 10.83 1.60 -5.82
C ARG A 27 9.84 0.76 -5.01
N ALA A 28 8.74 0.32 -5.63
CA ALA A 28 7.75 -0.53 -4.96
C ALA A 28 8.35 -1.89 -4.56
N ASN A 29 9.16 -2.52 -5.42
CA ASN A 29 9.87 -3.76 -5.10
C ASN A 29 10.86 -3.58 -3.93
N ARG A 30 11.66 -2.52 -3.94
CA ARG A 30 12.59 -2.22 -2.82
C ARG A 30 11.83 -1.99 -1.51
N ALA A 31 10.71 -1.27 -1.57
CA ALA A 31 9.88 -1.03 -0.39
C ALA A 31 9.30 -2.34 0.17
N LEU A 32 8.81 -3.23 -0.70
CA LEU A 32 8.29 -4.54 -0.30
C LEU A 32 9.37 -5.39 0.38
N ALA A 33 10.55 -5.52 -0.24
CA ALA A 33 11.65 -6.30 0.31
C ALA A 33 12.10 -5.79 1.69
N ASN A 34 12.26 -4.47 1.83
CA ASN A 34 12.66 -3.85 3.10
C ASN A 34 11.60 -4.05 4.20
N ALA A 35 10.33 -3.89 3.87
CA ALA A 35 9.24 -4.05 4.83
C ALA A 35 9.09 -5.53 5.26
N GLN A 36 9.23 -6.48 4.32
CA GLN A 36 9.23 -7.91 4.63
C GLN A 36 10.41 -8.31 5.52
N GLU A 37 11.61 -7.80 5.26
CA GLU A 37 12.77 -8.07 6.10
C GLU A 37 12.60 -7.49 7.51
N THR A 38 12.01 -6.30 7.61
CA THR A 38 11.67 -5.69 8.89
C THR A 38 10.63 -6.52 9.65
N LEU A 39 9.59 -7.01 8.98
CA LEU A 39 8.51 -7.78 9.61
C LEU A 39 9.02 -9.10 10.23
N LYS A 40 9.99 -9.78 9.60
CA LYS A 40 10.59 -11.02 10.15
C LYS A 40 11.21 -10.83 11.52
N GLY A 41 11.68 -9.61 11.83
CA GLY A 41 12.27 -9.26 13.11
C GLY A 41 11.29 -8.72 14.14
N LEU A 42 10.00 -8.60 13.81
CA LEU A 42 8.96 -8.06 14.69
C LEU A 42 8.02 -9.16 15.18
N SER A 43 7.66 -9.09 16.45
CA SER A 43 6.57 -9.86 17.04
C SER A 43 5.22 -9.22 16.70
N PRO A 44 4.11 -9.98 16.60
CA PRO A 44 2.76 -9.41 16.44
C PRO A 44 2.38 -8.37 17.51
N ASP A 45 2.95 -8.48 18.70
CA ASP A 45 2.71 -7.54 19.80
C ASP A 45 3.52 -6.23 19.68
N ASP A 46 4.49 -6.17 18.76
CA ASP A 46 5.27 -4.95 18.53
C ASP A 46 4.39 -3.88 17.92
N LYS A 47 4.47 -2.67 18.48
CA LYS A 47 3.73 -1.50 17.98
C LYS A 47 3.96 -1.24 16.48
N LYS A 48 5.13 -1.60 15.96
CA LYS A 48 5.52 -1.42 14.55
C LYS A 48 5.02 -2.52 13.62
N TYR A 49 4.51 -3.64 14.15
CA TYR A 49 4.10 -4.79 13.36
C TYR A 49 2.99 -4.41 12.39
N SER A 50 1.90 -3.81 12.90
CA SER A 50 0.75 -3.39 12.09
C SER A 50 1.12 -2.34 11.01
N ASP A 51 2.01 -1.39 11.36
CA ASP A 51 2.49 -0.39 10.41
C ASP A 51 3.32 -1.03 9.28
N THR A 52 4.14 -2.02 9.63
CA THR A 52 5.01 -2.75 8.69
C THR A 52 4.18 -3.65 7.77
N GLU A 53 3.18 -4.34 8.32
CA GLU A 53 2.22 -5.14 7.56
C GLU A 53 1.45 -4.26 6.56
N SER A 54 0.95 -3.11 7.00
CA SER A 54 0.29 -2.13 6.12
C SER A 54 1.23 -1.61 5.02
N ALA A 55 2.53 -1.49 5.30
CA ALA A 55 3.52 -1.08 4.30
C ALA A 55 3.74 -2.16 3.23
N ILE A 56 3.78 -3.43 3.63
CA ILE A 56 3.84 -4.58 2.71
C ILE A 56 2.62 -4.61 1.82
N GLU A 57 1.42 -4.46 2.39
CA GLU A 57 0.17 -4.45 1.65
C GLU A 57 0.17 -3.33 0.59
N ARG A 58 0.52 -2.10 0.98
CA ARG A 58 0.62 -0.98 0.03
C ARG A 58 1.61 -1.22 -1.09
N ALA A 59 2.80 -1.76 -0.79
CA ALA A 59 3.80 -2.05 -1.81
C ALA A 59 3.31 -3.16 -2.77
N THR A 60 2.62 -4.15 -2.26
CA THR A 60 2.03 -5.24 -3.04
C THR A 60 0.94 -4.71 -3.98
N VAL A 61 0.00 -3.90 -3.48
CA VAL A 61 -1.07 -3.29 -4.29
C VAL A 61 -0.51 -2.42 -5.41
N ARG A 62 0.58 -1.67 -5.16
CA ARG A 62 1.28 -0.90 -6.21
C ARG A 62 1.81 -1.80 -7.32
N LEU A 63 2.51 -2.89 -6.95
CA LEU A 63 3.08 -3.83 -7.91
C LEU A 63 2.00 -4.58 -8.71
N GLU A 64 0.87 -4.92 -8.09
CA GLU A 64 -0.26 -5.54 -8.79
C GLU A 64 -0.96 -4.57 -9.73
N THR A 65 -1.14 -3.32 -9.30
CA THR A 65 -1.76 -2.27 -10.13
C THR A 65 -0.89 -1.89 -11.32
N ALA A 66 0.44 -1.87 -11.16
CA ALA A 66 1.37 -1.60 -12.26
C ALA A 66 1.37 -2.68 -13.36
N LYS A 67 0.85 -3.89 -13.07
CA LYS A 67 0.71 -4.97 -14.07
C LYS A 67 -0.56 -4.86 -14.90
N LYS A 68 -1.47 -3.94 -14.57
CA LYS A 68 -2.75 -3.72 -15.27
C LYS A 68 -2.63 -2.51 -16.21
#